data_AF-A0A3S4MDD6-F1
#
_entry.id   AF-A0A3S4MDD6-F1
#
_cell.length_a   1.000
_cell.length_b   1.000
_cell.length_c   1.000
_cell.angle_alpha   90.00
_cell.angle_beta   90.00
_cell.angle_gamma   90.00
#
_symmetry.space_group_name_H-M   'P 1'
#
loop_
_entity.id
_entity.type
_entity.pdbx_description
1 polymer ?
#
loop_
_entity_poly.entity_id
_entity_poly.type
_entity_poly.pdbx_seq_one_letter_code
_entity_poly.pdbx_strand_id
1 'polypeptide(L)'
;MAVTSWGAEPDGYKSLYMSNEAYNYAHYKNPAFDALWEQGSTETDAAKRAAIYKQIQQTVANDMAWYPVAYTNAVVAVDKRFGGTKEAEPKPVYMFQDLSKIYQQ
;
A
#
# COMPACT_ATOMS: atom_id res chain seq x y z
N MET A 1 17.53 -2.62 2.72
CA MET A 1 16.27 -3.13 2.13
C MET A 1 15.19 -2.98 3.19
N ALA A 2 14.38 -1.93 3.11
CA ALA A 2 13.25 -1.73 4.04
C ALA A 2 12.03 -2.49 3.49
N VAL A 3 11.38 -3.29 4.34
CA VAL A 3 10.11 -3.97 4.01
C VAL A 3 9.00 -3.17 4.67
N THR A 4 8.26 -2.38 3.89
CA THR A 4 7.10 -1.60 4.35
C THR A 4 5.81 -2.36 4.02
N SER A 5 4.80 -2.28 4.89
CA SER A 5 3.46 -2.80 4.63
C SER A 5 2.56 -1.72 4.01
N TRP A 6 1.73 -2.12 3.06
CA TRP A 6 1.05 -1.24 2.09
C TRP A 6 -0.45 -1.16 2.42
N GLY A 7 -0.99 0.04 2.66
CA GLY A 7 -2.44 0.30 2.83
C GLY A 7 -3.18 0.58 1.52
N ALA A 8 -4.52 0.53 1.52
CA ALA A 8 -5.31 0.74 0.30
C ALA A 8 -5.38 2.20 -0.17
N GLU A 9 -5.09 3.16 0.72
CA GLU A 9 -5.19 4.60 0.45
C GLU A 9 -3.82 5.17 0.06
N PRO A 10 -3.65 5.69 -1.18
CA PRO A 10 -2.36 6.15 -1.67
C PRO A 10 -1.76 7.33 -0.88
N ASP A 11 -2.54 8.20 -0.23
CA ASP A 11 -1.98 9.30 0.58
C ASP A 11 -1.08 8.80 1.71
N GLY A 12 -1.37 7.61 2.26
CA GLY A 12 -0.60 7.03 3.35
C GLY A 12 0.88 6.77 3.01
N TYR A 13 1.23 6.75 1.72
CA TYR A 13 2.60 6.48 1.26
C TYR A 13 3.49 7.72 1.17
N LYS A 14 2.95 8.93 1.31
CA LYS A 14 3.74 10.17 1.19
C LYS A 14 4.98 10.19 2.08
N SER A 15 4.87 9.62 3.29
CA SER A 15 5.96 9.48 4.26
C SER A 15 7.20 8.73 3.75
N LEU A 16 7.05 7.93 2.69
CA LEU A 16 8.14 7.16 2.08
C LEU A 16 8.83 7.89 0.92
N TYR A 17 8.21 8.95 0.37
CA TYR A 17 8.64 9.54 -0.89
C TYR A 17 8.86 11.05 -0.86
N MET A 18 8.07 11.80 -0.06
CA MET A 18 8.21 13.26 -0.04
C MET A 18 9.55 13.67 0.56
N SER A 19 10.06 14.80 0.09
CA SER A 19 11.41 15.26 0.38
C SER A 19 11.75 15.22 1.86
N ASN A 20 10.91 15.79 2.72
CA ASN A 20 11.23 16.04 4.13
C ASN A 20 10.65 15.00 5.09
N GLU A 21 10.23 13.85 4.57
CA GLU A 21 9.64 12.79 5.36
C GLU A 21 10.69 11.89 6.02
N ALA A 22 10.41 11.47 7.26
CA ALA A 22 11.34 10.70 8.07
C ALA A 22 11.64 9.30 7.50
N TYR A 23 10.70 8.72 6.74
CA TYR A 23 10.82 7.38 6.17
C TYR A 23 11.19 7.40 4.68
N ASN A 24 11.61 8.55 4.14
CA ASN A 24 12.19 8.63 2.81
C ASN A 24 13.63 8.09 2.78
N TYR A 25 13.73 6.76 2.78
CA TYR A 25 15.00 6.02 2.78
C TYR A 25 15.82 6.20 1.50
N ALA A 26 15.17 6.62 0.40
CA ALA A 26 15.84 6.93 -0.86
C ALA A 26 16.54 8.29 -0.81
N HIS A 27 16.26 9.12 0.20
CA HIS A 27 16.65 10.53 0.26
C HIS A 27 16.27 11.31 -1.01
N TYR A 28 15.18 10.88 -1.67
CA TYR A 28 14.71 11.47 -2.91
C TYR A 28 14.16 12.88 -2.66
N LYS A 29 14.53 13.84 -3.51
CA LYS A 29 14.16 15.25 -3.37
C LYS A 29 13.68 15.79 -4.72
N ASN A 30 12.40 16.11 -4.84
CA ASN A 30 11.84 16.71 -6.04
C ASN A 30 10.62 17.60 -5.67
N PRO A 31 10.77 18.94 -5.68
CA PRO A 31 9.68 19.84 -5.30
C PRO A 31 8.42 19.71 -6.17
N ALA A 32 8.57 19.38 -7.46
CA ALA A 32 7.43 19.18 -8.34
C ALA A 32 6.68 17.89 -8.01
N PHE A 33 7.40 16.86 -7.57
CA PHE A 33 6.81 15.62 -7.08
C PHE A 33 6.12 15.79 -5.72
N ASP A 34 6.73 16.55 -4.80
CA ASP A 34 6.09 16.92 -3.52
C ASP A 34 4.77 17.68 -3.76
N ALA A 35 4.73 18.58 -4.74
CA ALA A 35 3.52 19.30 -5.10
C ALA A 35 2.40 18.37 -5.63
N LEU A 36 2.74 17.29 -6.35
CA LEU A 36 1.75 16.30 -6.80
C LEU A 36 1.13 15.56 -5.61
N TRP A 37 1.92 15.24 -4.58
CA TRP A 37 1.41 14.62 -3.36
C TRP A 37 0.38 15.51 -2.68
N GLU A 38 0.71 16.79 -2.45
CA GLU A 38 -0.21 17.76 -1.84
C GLU A 38 -1.51 17.95 -2.64
N GLN A 39 -1.42 17.97 -3.98
CA GLN A 39 -2.60 18.02 -4.84
C GLN A 39 -3.46 16.75 -4.70
N GLY A 40 -2.85 15.57 -4.67
CA GLY A 40 -3.55 14.29 -4.51
C GLY A 40 -4.23 14.12 -3.14
N SER A 41 -3.68 14.74 -2.10
CA SER A 41 -4.25 14.73 -0.74
C SER A 41 -5.50 15.61 -0.62
N THR A 42 -5.58 16.68 -1.41
CA THR A 42 -6.65 17.70 -1.32
C THR A 42 -7.69 17.60 -2.44
N GLU A 43 -7.42 16.85 -3.50
CA GLU A 43 -8.37 16.62 -4.59
C GLU A 43 -9.54 15.72 -4.12
N THR A 44 -10.76 16.19 -4.40
CA THR A 44 -12.02 15.52 -3.99
C THR A 44 -12.68 14.78 -5.14
N ASP A 45 -12.37 15.15 -6.38
CA ASP A 45 -12.83 14.42 -7.56
C ASP A 45 -12.02 13.14 -7.72
N ALA A 46 -12.70 11.99 -7.67
CA ALA A 46 -12.04 10.69 -7.71
C ALA A 46 -11.25 10.44 -9.01
N ALA A 47 -11.72 10.94 -10.16
CA ALA A 47 -11.07 10.73 -11.45
C ALA A 47 -9.78 11.57 -11.57
N LYS A 48 -9.84 12.85 -11.14
CA LYS A 48 -8.67 13.72 -11.07
C LYS A 48 -7.65 13.20 -10.06
N ARG A 49 -8.12 12.79 -8.88
CA ARG A 49 -7.28 12.19 -7.83
C ARG A 49 -6.54 10.96 -8.35
N ALA A 50 -7.24 10.06 -9.05
CA ALA A 50 -6.62 8.90 -9.68
C ALA A 50 -5.57 9.28 -10.74
N ALA A 51 -5.82 10.33 -11.54
CA ALA A 51 -4.86 10.82 -12.52
C ALA A 51 -3.60 11.39 -11.86
N ILE A 52 -3.74 12.12 -10.75
CA ILE A 52 -2.60 12.65 -9.97
C ILE A 52 -1.75 11.48 -9.42
N TYR A 53 -2.38 10.49 -8.77
CA TYR A 53 -1.62 9.33 -8.24
C TYR A 53 -1.00 8.46 -9.33
N LYS A 54 -1.59 8.41 -10.53
CA LYS A 54 -0.96 7.79 -11.69
C LYS A 54 0.30 8.55 -12.09
N GLN A 55 0.27 9.88 -12.10
CA GLN A 55 1.43 10.71 -12.41
C GLN A 55 2.53 10.54 -11.34
N ILE A 56 2.18 10.47 -10.06
CA ILE A 56 3.12 10.17 -8.97
C ILE A 56 3.85 8.84 -9.23
N GLN A 57 3.10 7.78 -9.55
CA GLN A 57 3.68 6.46 -9.86
C GLN A 57 4.61 6.50 -11.07
N GLN A 58 4.27 7.27 -12.11
CA GLN A 58 5.11 7.43 -13.30
C GLN A 58 6.40 8.19 -12.98
N THR A 59 6.32 9.29 -12.24
CA THR A 59 7.49 10.10 -11.87
C THR A 59 8.48 9.27 -11.05
N VAL A 60 8.02 8.57 -10.01
CA VAL A 60 8.93 7.78 -9.15
C VAL A 60 9.57 6.61 -9.91
N ALA A 61 8.86 6.03 -10.87
CA ALA A 61 9.40 4.97 -11.73
C ALA A 61 10.44 5.51 -12.72
N ASN A 62 10.18 6.67 -13.34
CA ASN A 62 11.10 7.30 -14.29
C ASN A 62 12.38 7.79 -13.61
N ASP A 63 12.25 8.33 -12.39
CA ASP A 63 13.38 8.83 -11.61
C ASP A 63 14.15 7.69 -10.91
N MET A 64 13.65 6.46 -10.99
CA MET A 64 14.24 5.26 -10.39
C MET A 64 14.56 5.43 -8.89
N ALA A 65 13.75 6.20 -8.17
CA ALA A 65 13.96 6.45 -6.73
C ALA A 65 13.83 5.16 -5.90
N TRP A 66 13.10 4.17 -6.43
CA TRP A 66 12.94 2.84 -5.85
C TRP A 66 13.04 1.77 -6.93
N TYR A 67 13.43 0.56 -6.53
CA TYR A 67 13.37 -0.64 -7.36
C TYR A 67 12.37 -1.64 -6.75
N PRO A 68 11.07 -1.55 -7.08
CA PRO A 68 10.06 -2.48 -6.58
C PRO A 68 10.36 -3.90 -7.08
N VAL A 69 10.45 -4.86 -6.15
CA VAL A 69 10.82 -6.25 -6.49
C VAL A 69 9.59 -7.12 -6.77
N ALA A 70 8.61 -7.12 -5.85
CA ALA A 70 7.41 -7.94 -5.97
C ALA A 70 6.29 -7.46 -5.04
N TYR A 71 5.05 -7.77 -5.39
CA TYR A 71 3.93 -7.78 -4.45
C TYR A 71 3.88 -9.15 -3.75
N THR A 72 3.98 -9.16 -2.43
CA THR A 72 4.10 -10.40 -1.65
C THR A 72 2.74 -10.95 -1.25
N ASN A 73 2.57 -12.27 -1.34
CA ASN A 73 1.43 -12.97 -0.77
C ASN A 73 1.72 -13.38 0.68
N ALA A 74 0.71 -13.31 1.54
CA ALA A 74 0.73 -13.94 2.85
C ALA A 74 0.19 -15.37 2.76
N VAL A 75 0.75 -16.29 3.56
CA VAL A 75 0.29 -17.67 3.64
C VAL A 75 -0.30 -17.92 5.03
N VAL A 76 -1.52 -18.43 5.08
CA VAL A 76 -2.20 -18.82 6.32
C VAL A 76 -2.40 -20.34 6.30
N ALA A 77 -1.89 -21.03 7.31
CA ALA A 77 -2.09 -22.47 7.49
C ALA A 77 -3.19 -22.71 8.53
N VAL A 78 -4.17 -23.56 8.20
CA VAL A 78 -5.31 -23.88 9.07
C VAL A 78 -5.38 -25.40 9.26
N ASP A 79 -5.64 -25.83 10.48
CA ASP A 79 -5.85 -27.25 10.81
C ASP A 79 -7.11 -27.77 10.09
N LYS A 80 -7.04 -28.99 9.55
CA LYS A 80 -8.13 -29.64 8.79
C LYS A 80 -9.44 -29.77 9.57
N ARG A 81 -9.39 -29.71 10.91
CA ARG A 81 -10.57 -29.71 11.79
C ARG A 81 -11.41 -28.44 11.68
N PHE A 82 -10.91 -27.37 11.06
CA PHE A 82 -11.64 -26.10 10.97
C PHE A 82 -12.10 -25.80 9.53
N GLY A 83 -13.36 -25.41 9.39
CA GLY A 83 -13.98 -24.93 8.15
C GLY A 83 -14.24 -23.43 8.16
N GLY A 84 -14.86 -22.94 7.09
CA GLY A 84 -15.25 -21.53 6.98
C GLY A 84 -14.15 -20.56 6.56
N THR A 85 -13.00 -21.06 6.10
CA THR A 85 -11.83 -20.22 5.78
C THR A 85 -12.02 -19.31 4.56
N LYS A 86 -12.98 -19.62 3.67
CA LYS A 86 -13.29 -18.75 2.52
C LYS A 86 -14.18 -17.60 2.98
N GLU A 87 -15.19 -17.92 3.77
CA GLU A 87 -16.16 -17.00 4.34
C GLU A 87 -15.52 -16.05 5.35
N ALA A 88 -14.52 -16.53 6.10
CA ALA A 88 -13.72 -15.72 7.01
C ALA A 88 -12.80 -14.70 6.29
N GLU A 89 -12.69 -14.79 4.96
CA GLU A 89 -11.91 -13.93 4.06
C GLU A 89 -10.45 -13.72 4.50
N PRO A 90 -9.48 -14.47 3.93
CA PRO A 90 -8.08 -14.31 4.28
C PRO A 90 -7.57 -12.89 4.01
N LYS A 91 -6.91 -12.29 4.99
CA LYS A 91 -6.30 -10.97 4.89
C LYS A 91 -4.86 -10.99 5.39
N PRO A 92 -3.95 -10.25 4.74
CA PRO A 92 -2.64 -9.96 5.32
C PRO A 92 -2.79 -9.31 6.71
N VAL A 93 -1.76 -9.42 7.55
CA VAL A 93 -1.67 -8.88 8.93
C VAL A 93 -2.45 -9.67 10.00
N TYR A 94 -3.76 -9.84 9.85
CA TYR A 94 -4.61 -10.45 10.90
C TYR A 94 -5.22 -11.79 10.50
N MET A 95 -4.69 -12.42 9.44
CA MET A 95 -5.03 -13.76 8.92
C MET A 95 -6.43 -13.84 8.27
N PHE A 96 -7.50 -13.44 8.96
CA PHE A 96 -8.89 -13.49 8.49
C PHE A 96 -9.66 -12.22 8.88
N GLN A 97 -10.48 -11.71 7.96
CA GLN A 97 -11.35 -10.56 8.18
C GLN A 97 -12.43 -10.82 9.23
N ASP A 98 -13.04 -12.02 9.19
CA ASP A 98 -14.14 -12.39 10.09
C ASP A 98 -13.93 -13.79 10.68
N LEU A 99 -13.30 -13.82 11.87
CA LEU A 99 -13.07 -15.07 12.60
C LEU A 99 -14.35 -15.77 13.04
N SER A 100 -15.51 -15.08 13.10
CA SER A 100 -16.78 -15.71 13.48
C SER A 100 -17.26 -16.75 12.47
N LYS A 101 -16.71 -16.72 11.24
CA LYS A 101 -17.02 -17.69 10.19
C LYS A 101 -16.23 -18.98 10.33
N ILE A 102 -15.19 -19.01 11.17
CA ILE A 102 -14.44 -20.23 11.43
C ILE A 102 -15.22 -21.11 12.39
N TYR A 103 -15.38 -22.39 12.03
CA TYR A 103 -16.05 -23.39 12.87
C TYR A 103 -15.29 -24.71 12.85
N GLN A 104 -15.44 -25.49 13.92
CA GLN A 104 -14.90 -26.85 13.98
C GLN A 104 -15.86 -27.81 13.24
N GLN A 105 -15.31 -28.65 12.37
CA GLN A 105 -16.02 -29.69 11.62
C GLN A 105 -16.09 -31.00 12.41
#